data_AF-A0A2D7QNR5-F1
#
_entry.id   AF-A0A2D7QNR5-F1
#
_cell.length_a   1.000
_cell.length_b   1.000
_cell.length_c   1.000
_cell.angle_alpha   90.00
_cell.angle_beta   90.00
_cell.angle_gamma   90.00
#
_symmetry.space_group_name_H-M   'P 1'
#
loop_
_entity.id
_entity.type
_entity.pdbx_description
1 polymer ?
#
loop_
_entity_poly.entity_id
_entity_poly.type
_entity_poly.pdbx_seq_one_letter_code
_entity_poly.pdbx_strand_id
1 'polypeptide(L)'
;MNGIINLNKSGGISSRRAVDQVQRLLRIKKAGHGGTLDPTATGVLLVCLGRATKLFDALQIGTKTYEATILFGITTDSFDTSGEILTRSAADHITIEQIEQSLGYFRGQIQQTVPMFSAIKRKGQPLYKMARKGIRLDKLPTRQVKIDHLELVSERLSNHNVLPEVKISVVCSKGTYIRSLVSDIGQKLGCGAVLSQLNRTSSGIFHLSDAHTIDQLRDKNSIENEIIIPFEQASQMLGQYREQISSFKK
;
A
#
# COMPACT_ATOMS: atom_id res chain seq x y z
N MET A 1 12.14 23.94 -9.73
CA MET A 1 11.44 22.68 -10.08
C MET A 1 10.22 22.50 -9.18
N ASN A 2 9.01 22.45 -9.77
CA ASN A 2 7.74 22.27 -9.06
C ASN A 2 6.90 21.24 -9.83
N GLY A 3 6.60 20.09 -9.23
CA GLY A 3 5.91 19.02 -9.95
C GLY A 3 5.77 17.74 -9.13
N ILE A 4 5.27 16.69 -9.75
CA ILE A 4 5.10 15.36 -9.18
C ILE A 4 5.98 14.38 -9.95
N ILE A 5 6.66 13.50 -9.22
CA ILE A 5 7.30 12.31 -9.78
C ILE A 5 6.47 11.11 -9.39
N ASN A 6 6.08 10.30 -10.37
CA ASN A 6 5.55 8.97 -10.16
C ASN A 6 6.73 8.01 -9.91
N LEU A 7 7.10 7.81 -8.66
CA LEU A 7 8.26 6.98 -8.31
C LEU A 7 7.85 5.51 -8.20
N ASN A 8 8.57 4.61 -8.86
CA ASN A 8 8.57 3.20 -8.51
C ASN A 8 9.49 2.99 -7.30
N LYS A 9 8.90 2.98 -6.09
CA LYS A 9 9.64 2.79 -4.84
C LYS A 9 10.18 1.36 -4.78
N SER A 10 11.49 1.21 -4.60
CA SER A 10 12.10 -0.09 -4.32
C SER A 10 11.74 -0.60 -2.90
N GLY A 11 11.80 -1.91 -2.72
CA GLY A 11 11.65 -2.56 -1.42
C GLY A 11 12.84 -2.27 -0.50
N GLY A 12 12.65 -2.43 0.81
CA GLY A 12 13.71 -2.27 1.81
C GLY A 12 13.97 -0.82 2.27
N ILE A 13 13.25 0.17 1.71
CA ILE A 13 13.35 1.57 2.11
C ILE A 13 11.99 2.16 2.50
N SER A 14 11.96 3.04 3.50
CA SER A 14 10.75 3.79 3.85
C SER A 14 10.41 4.82 2.76
N SER A 15 9.14 5.22 2.67
CA SER A 15 8.74 6.31 1.77
C SER A 15 9.48 7.62 2.05
N ARG A 16 9.81 7.91 3.31
CA ARG A 16 10.62 9.10 3.65
C ARG A 16 12.03 8.99 3.06
N ARG A 17 12.69 7.84 3.17
CA ARG A 17 14.03 7.62 2.61
C ARG A 17 14.02 7.72 1.08
N ALA A 18 12.96 7.23 0.42
CA ALA A 18 12.77 7.40 -1.02
C ALA A 18 12.65 8.89 -1.41
N VAL A 19 11.84 9.67 -0.68
CA VAL A 19 11.77 11.13 -0.86
C VAL A 19 13.13 11.79 -0.66
N ASP A 20 13.89 11.40 0.37
CA ASP A 20 15.22 11.96 0.61
C ASP A 20 16.21 11.67 -0.53
N GLN A 21 16.13 10.48 -1.14
CA GLN A 21 16.94 10.14 -2.31
C GLN A 21 16.60 11.05 -3.50
N VAL A 22 15.32 11.20 -3.82
CA VAL A 22 14.86 12.12 -4.88
C VAL A 22 15.29 13.57 -4.57
N GLN A 23 15.15 13.99 -3.32
CA GLN A 23 15.48 15.34 -2.88
C GLN A 23 16.97 15.66 -3.07
N ARG A 24 17.86 14.75 -2.69
CA ARG A 24 19.31 14.90 -2.87
C ARG A 24 19.70 14.90 -4.34
N LEU A 25 19.11 13.99 -5.11
CA LEU A 25 19.39 13.83 -6.54
C LEU A 25 19.06 15.11 -7.32
N LEU A 26 17.87 15.67 -7.06
CA LEU A 26 17.38 16.87 -7.75
C LEU A 26 17.79 18.19 -7.09
N ARG A 27 18.56 18.12 -5.98
CA ARG A 27 19.02 19.28 -5.19
C ARG A 27 17.89 20.24 -4.82
N ILE A 28 16.71 19.72 -4.48
CA ILE A 28 15.53 20.53 -4.16
C ILE A 28 15.37 20.74 -2.65
N LYS A 29 14.97 21.93 -2.22
CA LYS A 29 14.82 22.27 -0.79
C LYS A 29 13.59 21.64 -0.13
N LYS A 30 12.51 21.40 -0.87
CA LYS A 30 11.22 20.93 -0.34
C LYS A 30 10.68 19.78 -1.16
N ALA A 31 10.46 18.63 -0.52
CA ALA A 31 9.80 17.47 -1.10
C ALA A 31 8.99 16.70 -0.04
N GLY A 32 7.98 15.95 -0.48
CA GLY A 32 7.20 15.03 0.35
C GLY A 32 6.45 14.01 -0.50
N HIS A 33 5.63 13.15 0.09
CA HIS A 33 4.93 12.09 -0.64
C HIS A 33 3.41 12.09 -0.46
N GLY A 34 2.69 11.76 -1.54
CA GLY A 34 1.24 11.63 -1.62
C GLY A 34 0.71 10.25 -1.20
N GLY A 35 1.32 9.58 -0.21
CA GLY A 35 0.77 8.36 0.39
C GLY A 35 1.84 7.33 0.73
N THR A 36 1.98 7.04 2.02
CA THR A 36 2.98 6.10 2.54
C THR A 36 2.81 4.70 1.95
N LEU A 37 3.95 4.06 1.68
CA LEU A 37 4.09 2.62 1.47
C LEU A 37 4.96 2.06 2.60
N ASP A 38 4.64 0.85 3.03
CA ASP A 38 5.45 0.14 4.00
C ASP A 38 6.88 -0.09 3.45
N PRO A 39 7.91 -0.24 4.31
CA PRO A 39 9.29 -0.38 3.84
C PRO A 39 9.51 -1.55 2.88
N THR A 40 8.85 -2.67 3.13
CA THR A 40 8.90 -3.90 2.32
C THR A 40 8.11 -3.79 1.03
N ALA A 41 7.12 -2.89 0.96
CA ALA A 41 6.28 -2.72 -0.22
C ALA A 41 7.03 -2.02 -1.36
N THR A 42 6.61 -2.28 -2.60
CA THR A 42 7.14 -1.67 -3.82
C THR A 42 6.06 -0.91 -4.59
N GLY A 43 6.46 -0.26 -5.68
CA GLY A 43 5.54 0.33 -6.65
C GLY A 43 5.29 1.82 -6.44
N VAL A 44 4.14 2.28 -6.94
CA VAL A 44 3.80 3.70 -7.12
C VAL A 44 3.89 4.49 -5.82
N LEU A 45 4.80 5.46 -5.74
CA LEU A 45 4.94 6.46 -4.69
C LEU A 45 4.99 7.85 -5.31
N LEU A 46 3.94 8.64 -5.11
CA LEU A 46 3.87 10.00 -5.67
C LEU A 46 4.73 10.94 -4.84
N VAL A 47 5.82 11.46 -5.42
CA VAL A 47 6.74 12.40 -4.77
C VAL A 47 6.45 13.81 -5.27
N CYS A 48 6.05 14.70 -4.37
CA CYS A 48 5.77 16.09 -4.68
C CYS A 48 6.99 16.97 -4.42
N LEU A 49 7.32 17.81 -5.40
CA LEU A 49 8.46 18.72 -5.42
C LEU A 49 8.00 20.17 -5.27
N GLY A 50 8.61 20.92 -4.35
CA GLY A 50 8.39 22.36 -4.19
C GLY A 50 6.92 22.71 -3.91
N ARG A 51 6.30 23.52 -4.78
CA ARG A 51 4.89 23.94 -4.66
C ARG A 51 3.91 22.78 -4.77
N ALA A 52 4.28 21.67 -5.43
CA ALA A 52 3.39 20.51 -5.59
C ALA A 52 3.04 19.81 -4.28
N THR A 53 3.74 20.08 -3.17
CA THR A 53 3.31 19.59 -1.85
C THR A 53 1.92 20.10 -1.44
N LYS A 54 1.41 21.15 -2.10
CA LYS A 54 0.03 21.63 -1.91
C LYS A 54 -1.03 20.67 -2.48
N LEU A 55 -0.64 19.73 -3.36
CA LEU A 55 -1.55 18.77 -4.02
C LEU A 55 -1.76 17.48 -3.21
N PHE A 56 -1.22 17.35 -1.99
CA PHE A 56 -1.27 16.10 -1.22
C PHE A 56 -2.67 15.54 -1.00
N ASP A 57 -3.64 16.40 -0.68
CA ASP A 57 -5.01 15.95 -0.44
C ASP A 57 -5.67 15.47 -1.72
N ALA A 58 -5.41 16.15 -2.85
CA ALA A 58 -5.88 15.73 -4.16
C ALA A 58 -5.29 14.39 -4.61
N LEU A 59 -4.04 14.10 -4.25
CA LEU A 59 -3.39 12.81 -4.53
C LEU A 59 -3.93 11.65 -3.69
N GLN A 60 -4.67 11.91 -2.60
CA GLN A 60 -5.35 10.86 -1.84
C GLN A 60 -6.72 10.50 -2.42
N ILE A 61 -7.20 11.24 -3.41
CA ILE A 61 -8.51 11.02 -4.02
C ILE A 61 -8.46 9.78 -4.92
N GLY A 62 -9.57 9.06 -4.98
CA GLY A 62 -9.72 7.86 -5.81
C GLY A 62 -9.35 6.57 -5.07
N THR A 63 -9.12 5.54 -5.86
CA THR A 63 -8.77 4.20 -5.40
C THR A 63 -7.27 3.95 -5.51
N LYS A 64 -6.80 2.90 -4.86
CA LYS A 64 -5.44 2.38 -4.98
C LYS A 64 -5.53 0.91 -5.37
N THR A 65 -4.72 0.51 -6.33
CA THR A 65 -4.62 -0.88 -6.76
C THR A 65 -3.33 -1.50 -6.24
N TYR A 66 -3.44 -2.72 -5.73
CA TYR A 66 -2.33 -3.49 -5.19
C TYR A 66 -2.32 -4.89 -5.75
N GLU A 67 -1.13 -5.43 -5.98
CA GLU A 67 -0.89 -6.87 -5.99
C GLU A 67 -0.28 -7.26 -4.65
N ALA A 68 -0.87 -8.25 -4.00
CA ALA A 68 -0.46 -8.73 -2.68
C ALA A 68 -0.24 -10.24 -2.72
N THR A 69 0.87 -10.69 -2.15
CA THR A 69 1.14 -12.12 -1.92
C THR A 69 0.86 -12.44 -0.46
N ILE A 70 0.01 -13.43 -0.24
CA ILE A 70 -0.44 -13.92 1.06
C ILE A 70 0.26 -15.24 1.34
N LEU A 71 0.82 -15.38 2.53
CA LEU A 71 1.36 -16.65 3.04
C LEU A 71 0.47 -17.13 4.20
N PHE A 72 -0.14 -18.30 4.04
CA PHE A 72 -1.05 -18.88 5.03
C PHE A 72 -0.31 -19.76 6.06
N GLY A 73 -0.95 -19.98 7.21
CA GLY A 73 -0.44 -20.88 8.25
C GLY A 73 0.56 -20.25 9.22
N ILE A 74 0.80 -18.93 9.11
CA ILE A 74 1.56 -18.17 10.09
C ILE A 74 0.88 -16.84 10.41
N THR A 75 1.12 -16.33 11.61
CA THR A 75 0.75 -14.95 11.98
C THR A 75 1.95 -14.22 12.57
N THR A 76 1.99 -12.91 12.42
CA THR A 76 3.03 -12.04 12.99
C THR A 76 2.42 -10.82 13.67
N ASP A 77 3.20 -10.16 14.52
CA ASP A 77 2.78 -8.93 15.22
C ASP A 77 2.62 -7.70 14.29
N SER A 78 3.26 -7.75 13.11
CA SER A 78 3.18 -6.71 12.08
C SER A 78 2.18 -6.99 10.95
N PHE A 79 1.62 -8.21 10.93
CA PHE A 79 0.80 -8.78 9.84
C PHE A 79 1.53 -8.89 8.48
N ASP A 80 2.85 -8.82 8.50
CA ASP A 80 3.73 -9.08 7.36
C ASP A 80 4.91 -9.96 7.77
N THR A 81 5.69 -10.42 6.79
CA THR A 81 6.85 -11.29 7.02
C THR A 81 8.03 -10.62 7.73
N SER A 82 7.97 -9.30 7.99
CA SER A 82 9.03 -8.58 8.72
C SER A 82 8.83 -8.56 10.23
N GLY A 83 7.66 -9.00 10.73
CA GLY A 83 7.34 -9.07 12.15
C GLY A 83 7.82 -10.35 12.83
N GLU A 84 7.64 -10.40 14.14
CA GLU A 84 7.89 -11.60 14.93
C GLU A 84 6.75 -12.60 14.76
N ILE A 85 7.08 -13.87 14.53
CA ILE A 85 6.09 -14.94 14.37
C ILE A 85 5.38 -15.17 15.71
N LEU A 86 4.05 -15.04 15.70
CA LEU A 86 3.20 -15.28 16.86
C LEU A 86 2.67 -16.71 16.89
N THR A 87 2.19 -17.22 15.74
CA THR A 87 1.65 -18.58 15.64
C THR A 87 2.06 -19.24 14.34
N ARG A 88 2.09 -20.58 14.37
CA ARG A 88 2.18 -21.45 13.20
C ARG A 88 1.03 -22.46 13.29
N SER A 89 0.30 -22.63 12.19
CA SER A 89 -0.87 -23.49 12.10
C SER A 89 -0.84 -24.30 10.81
N ALA A 90 -1.42 -25.49 10.82
CA ALA A 90 -1.61 -26.27 9.61
C ALA A 90 -2.54 -25.52 8.64
N ALA A 91 -2.14 -25.45 7.37
CA ALA A 91 -2.86 -24.75 6.32
C ALA A 91 -3.13 -25.64 5.09
N ASP A 92 -2.86 -26.94 5.20
CA ASP A 92 -3.02 -27.93 4.12
C ASP A 92 -4.49 -28.20 3.77
N HIS A 93 -5.41 -27.79 4.64
CA HIS A 93 -6.85 -27.95 4.45
C HIS A 93 -7.49 -26.88 3.55
N ILE A 94 -6.73 -25.84 3.18
CA ILE A 94 -7.26 -24.70 2.43
C ILE A 94 -7.41 -25.08 0.96
N THR A 95 -8.62 -24.89 0.41
CA THR A 95 -8.89 -25.08 -1.02
C THR A 95 -9.07 -23.75 -1.74
N ILE A 96 -9.00 -23.78 -3.08
CA ILE A 96 -9.22 -22.60 -3.93
C ILE A 96 -10.63 -22.05 -3.71
N GLU A 97 -11.63 -22.92 -3.59
CA GLU A 97 -13.02 -22.53 -3.36
C GLU A 97 -13.19 -21.79 -2.02
N GLN A 98 -12.52 -22.25 -0.97
CA GLN A 98 -12.54 -21.57 0.33
C GLN A 98 -11.86 -20.20 0.27
N ILE A 99 -10.74 -20.10 -0.47
CA ILE A 99 -10.06 -18.83 -0.71
C ILE A 99 -11.01 -17.86 -1.41
N GLU A 100 -11.59 -18.26 -2.54
CA GLU A 100 -12.51 -17.41 -3.32
C GLU A 100 -13.74 -16.97 -2.51
N GLN A 101 -14.33 -17.87 -1.72
CA GLN A 101 -15.43 -17.53 -0.81
C GLN A 101 -14.99 -16.52 0.26
N SER A 102 -13.80 -16.68 0.83
CA SER A 102 -13.24 -15.73 1.79
C SER A 102 -13.01 -14.37 1.13
N LEU A 103 -12.42 -14.32 -0.07
CA LEU A 103 -12.23 -13.08 -0.83
C LEU A 103 -13.58 -12.39 -1.09
N GLY A 104 -14.61 -13.15 -1.48
CA GLY A 104 -15.95 -12.63 -1.69
C GLY A 104 -16.55 -11.94 -0.47
N TYR A 105 -16.27 -12.43 0.73
CA TYR A 105 -16.74 -11.83 1.99
C TYR A 105 -16.16 -10.43 2.25
N PHE A 106 -14.94 -10.15 1.80
CA PHE A 106 -14.27 -8.87 2.03
C PHE A 106 -14.51 -7.83 0.94
N ARG A 107 -15.26 -8.16 -0.12
CA ARG A 107 -15.67 -7.20 -1.16
C ARG A 107 -16.73 -6.24 -0.60
N GLY A 108 -16.68 -4.97 -1.00
CA GLY A 108 -17.61 -3.94 -0.54
C GLY A 108 -17.12 -3.18 0.68
N GLN A 109 -18.05 -2.68 1.50
CA GLN A 109 -17.72 -1.90 2.70
C GLN A 109 -17.41 -2.83 3.88
N ILE A 110 -16.24 -2.65 4.48
CA ILE A 110 -15.79 -3.44 5.62
C ILE A 110 -15.28 -2.53 6.75
N GLN A 111 -15.37 -3.02 7.99
CA GLN A 111 -14.65 -2.43 9.11
C GLN A 111 -13.30 -3.14 9.26
N GLN A 112 -12.23 -2.36 9.25
CA GLN A 112 -10.88 -2.87 9.36
C GLN A 112 -10.21 -2.38 10.64
N THR A 113 -9.60 -3.31 11.36
CA THR A 113 -8.72 -2.98 12.48
C THR A 113 -7.40 -2.41 11.96
N VAL A 114 -7.04 -1.23 12.45
CA VAL A 114 -5.79 -0.58 12.07
C VAL A 114 -4.62 -1.29 12.75
N PRO A 115 -3.55 -1.67 12.01
CA PRO A 115 -2.43 -2.39 12.60
C PRO A 115 -1.64 -1.48 13.55
N MET A 116 -1.02 -2.08 14.57
CA MET A 116 -0.15 -1.36 15.51
C MET A 116 1.03 -0.68 14.82
N PHE A 117 1.60 -1.31 13.79
CA PHE A 117 2.64 -0.72 12.95
C PHE A 117 2.05 0.21 11.88
N SER A 118 1.37 1.27 12.32
CA SER A 118 0.76 2.29 11.45
C SER A 118 1.09 3.72 11.90
N ALA A 119 0.93 4.67 10.97
CA ALA A 119 1.14 6.09 11.22
C ALA A 119 -0.04 6.80 11.94
N ILE A 120 -1.13 6.08 12.23
CA ILE A 120 -2.27 6.66 12.96
C ILE A 120 -1.80 7.10 14.35
N LYS A 121 -2.27 8.25 14.81
CA LYS A 121 -1.91 8.79 16.13
C LYS A 121 -2.98 8.46 17.17
N ARG A 122 -2.55 8.02 18.35
CA ARG A 122 -3.37 7.93 19.56
C ARG A 122 -2.74 8.81 20.63
N LYS A 123 -3.52 9.73 21.21
CA LYS A 123 -3.02 10.74 22.18
C LYS A 123 -1.76 11.47 21.70
N GLY A 124 -1.74 11.88 20.42
CA GLY A 124 -0.62 12.61 19.81
C GLY A 124 0.57 11.76 19.35
N GLN A 125 0.69 10.49 19.76
CA GLN A 125 1.79 9.60 19.39
C GLN A 125 1.38 8.61 18.28
N PRO A 126 2.18 8.42 17.21
CA PRO A 126 1.94 7.38 16.20
C PRO A 126 1.99 5.97 16.78
N LEU A 127 1.08 5.08 16.34
CA LEU A 127 0.97 3.71 16.82
C LEU A 127 2.27 2.91 16.60
N TYR A 128 2.95 3.08 15.47
CA TYR A 128 4.23 2.38 15.24
C TYR A 128 5.30 2.74 16.27
N LYS A 129 5.28 3.96 16.83
CA LYS A 129 6.21 4.35 17.90
C LYS A 129 5.85 3.68 19.23
N MET A 130 4.57 3.39 19.46
CA MET A 130 4.11 2.68 20.64
C MET A 130 4.47 1.19 20.53
N ALA A 131 4.23 0.58 19.37
CA ALA A 131 4.59 -0.81 19.07
C ALA A 131 6.08 -1.09 19.29
N ARG A 132 6.96 -0.23 18.77
CA ARG A 132 8.42 -0.33 18.98
C ARG A 132 8.87 -0.18 20.43
N LYS A 133 8.03 0.37 21.30
CA LYS A 133 8.26 0.46 22.75
C LYS A 133 7.64 -0.72 23.52
N GLY A 134 7.11 -1.73 22.81
CA GLY A 134 6.40 -2.86 23.40
C GLY A 134 5.02 -2.51 23.98
N ILE A 135 4.52 -1.30 23.74
CA ILE A 135 3.22 -0.87 24.28
C ILE A 135 2.11 -1.53 23.45
N ARG A 136 1.34 -2.41 24.08
CA ARG A 136 0.12 -2.99 23.52
C ARG A 136 -1.10 -2.14 23.88
N LEU A 137 -2.10 -2.13 23.02
CA LEU A 137 -3.36 -1.44 23.24
C LEU A 137 -4.46 -2.48 23.44
N ASP A 138 -5.29 -2.29 24.47
CA ASP A 138 -6.42 -3.19 24.75
C ASP A 138 -7.43 -3.23 23.59
N LYS A 139 -7.57 -2.08 22.90
CA LYS A 139 -8.41 -1.95 21.70
C LYS A 139 -7.72 -1.09 20.66
N LEU A 140 -7.53 -1.66 19.48
CA LEU A 140 -7.05 -0.96 18.29
C LEU A 140 -8.18 -0.14 17.66
N PRO A 141 -7.87 1.03 17.08
CA PRO A 141 -8.87 1.79 16.35
C PRO A 141 -9.31 1.00 15.11
N THR A 142 -10.61 1.06 14.81
CA THR A 142 -11.18 0.54 13.57
C THR A 142 -11.48 1.70 12.62
N ARG A 143 -11.57 1.38 11.33
CA ARG A 143 -12.02 2.33 10.31
C ARG A 143 -12.85 1.63 9.26
N GLN A 144 -13.78 2.36 8.66
CA GLN A 144 -14.50 1.88 7.50
C GLN A 144 -13.67 2.10 6.23
N VAL A 145 -13.59 1.08 5.40
CA VAL A 145 -12.96 1.11 4.07
C VAL A 145 -13.85 0.38 3.07
N LYS A 146 -13.63 0.64 1.79
CA LYS A 146 -14.28 -0.09 0.69
C LYS A 146 -13.24 -0.85 -0.14
N ILE A 147 -13.51 -2.12 -0.41
CA ILE A 147 -12.79 -2.95 -1.36
C ILE A 147 -13.68 -3.06 -2.61
N ASP A 148 -13.29 -2.36 -3.68
CA ASP A 148 -14.06 -2.32 -4.93
C ASP A 148 -13.85 -3.62 -5.74
N HIS A 149 -12.61 -4.11 -5.81
CA HIS A 149 -12.26 -5.38 -6.44
C HIS A 149 -11.30 -6.15 -5.55
N LEU A 150 -11.47 -7.47 -5.51
CA LEU A 150 -10.61 -8.39 -4.79
C LEU A 150 -10.65 -9.74 -5.51
N GLU A 151 -9.57 -10.08 -6.20
CA GLU A 151 -9.51 -11.22 -7.13
C GLU A 151 -8.28 -12.08 -6.83
N LEU A 152 -8.43 -13.40 -6.93
CA LEU A 152 -7.31 -14.33 -6.96
C LEU A 152 -6.59 -14.19 -8.31
N VAL A 153 -5.27 -14.03 -8.26
CA VAL A 153 -4.42 -13.89 -9.45
C VAL A 153 -3.67 -15.18 -9.74
N SER A 154 -3.17 -15.83 -8.68
CA SER A 154 -2.47 -17.10 -8.78
C SER A 154 -2.39 -17.77 -7.42
N GLU A 155 -2.34 -19.08 -7.41
CA GLU A 155 -2.25 -19.89 -6.21
C GLU A 155 -1.11 -20.89 -6.28
N ARG A 156 -0.54 -21.16 -5.12
CA ARG A 156 0.38 -22.25 -4.86
C ARG A 156 -0.04 -22.88 -3.54
N LEU A 157 -0.95 -23.84 -3.62
CA LEU A 157 -1.40 -24.58 -2.45
C LEU A 157 -0.26 -25.43 -1.88
N SER A 158 -0.37 -25.75 -0.59
CA SER A 158 0.65 -26.52 0.12
C SER A 158 0.91 -27.84 -0.59
N ASN A 159 2.20 -28.13 -0.78
CA ASN A 159 2.72 -29.45 -1.01
C ASN A 159 3.91 -29.64 -0.06
N HIS A 160 4.00 -30.82 0.57
CA HIS A 160 5.09 -31.28 1.44
C HIS A 160 6.09 -30.19 1.92
N ASN A 161 5.89 -29.69 3.15
CA ASN A 161 6.74 -28.72 3.85
C ASN A 161 6.74 -27.27 3.34
N VAL A 162 5.88 -26.89 2.39
CA VAL A 162 5.76 -25.49 1.96
C VAL A 162 4.38 -24.93 2.28
N LEU A 163 4.34 -23.80 2.98
CA LEU A 163 3.09 -23.11 3.31
C LEU A 163 2.34 -22.67 2.03
N PRO A 164 0.98 -22.72 2.02
CA PRO A 164 0.19 -22.21 0.92
C PRO A 164 0.43 -20.73 0.72
N GLU A 165 0.54 -20.33 -0.54
CA GLU A 165 0.78 -18.96 -0.95
C GLU A 165 -0.19 -18.59 -2.08
N VAL A 166 -0.79 -17.41 -2.00
CA VAL A 166 -1.66 -16.91 -3.07
C VAL A 166 -1.35 -15.46 -3.38
N LYS A 167 -1.53 -15.08 -4.63
CA LYS A 167 -1.45 -13.70 -5.09
C LYS A 167 -2.86 -13.18 -5.34
N ILE A 168 -3.14 -11.97 -4.86
CA ILE A 168 -4.42 -11.29 -5.06
C ILE A 168 -4.22 -9.92 -5.68
N SER A 169 -5.21 -9.49 -6.45
CA SER A 169 -5.35 -8.11 -6.94
C SER A 169 -6.43 -7.40 -6.11
N VAL A 170 -6.12 -6.20 -5.61
CA VAL A 170 -7.01 -5.45 -4.72
C VAL A 170 -7.16 -4.02 -5.20
N VAL A 171 -8.38 -3.60 -5.53
CA VAL A 171 -8.74 -2.19 -5.74
C VAL A 171 -9.50 -1.71 -4.51
N CYS A 172 -8.98 -0.69 -3.83
CA CYS A 172 -9.56 -0.25 -2.57
C CYS A 172 -9.53 1.25 -2.37
N SER A 173 -10.40 1.71 -1.48
CA SER A 173 -10.47 3.10 -1.02
C SER A 173 -9.20 3.52 -0.25
N LYS A 174 -8.99 4.84 -0.12
CA LYS A 174 -7.90 5.38 0.68
C LYS A 174 -7.96 4.91 2.14
N GLY A 175 -6.80 4.56 2.69
CA GLY A 175 -6.67 4.22 4.11
C GLY A 175 -6.89 2.74 4.44
N THR A 176 -7.18 1.91 3.45
CA THR A 176 -7.13 0.45 3.54
C THR A 176 -5.70 -0.02 3.85
N TYR A 177 -5.58 -0.89 4.85
CA TYR A 177 -4.35 -1.61 5.19
C TYR A 177 -4.43 -3.01 4.58
N ILE A 178 -3.62 -3.26 3.54
CA ILE A 178 -3.59 -4.59 2.90
C ILE A 178 -3.10 -5.66 3.89
N ARG A 179 -2.17 -5.30 4.79
CA ARG A 179 -1.73 -6.17 5.89
C ARG A 179 -2.88 -6.66 6.78
N SER A 180 -3.77 -5.76 7.20
CA SER A 180 -4.95 -6.14 7.97
C SER A 180 -5.92 -6.99 7.16
N LEU A 181 -6.17 -6.64 5.89
CA LEU A 181 -7.02 -7.44 5.00
C LEU A 181 -6.51 -8.89 4.90
N VAL A 182 -5.20 -9.07 4.72
CA VAL A 182 -4.56 -10.39 4.66
C VAL A 182 -4.71 -11.15 5.99
N SER A 183 -4.46 -10.49 7.11
CA SER A 183 -4.66 -11.08 8.45
C SER A 183 -6.12 -11.53 8.65
N ASP A 184 -7.08 -10.70 8.25
CA ASP A 184 -8.52 -10.99 8.39
C ASP A 184 -8.94 -12.17 7.50
N ILE A 185 -8.41 -12.25 6.26
CA ILE A 185 -8.61 -13.40 5.36
C ILE A 185 -8.07 -14.70 6.00
N GLY A 186 -6.85 -14.66 6.54
CA GLY A 186 -6.24 -15.82 7.21
C GLY A 186 -7.02 -16.26 8.45
N GLN A 187 -7.52 -15.29 9.24
CA GLN A 187 -8.38 -15.58 10.39
C GLN A 187 -9.70 -16.23 9.95
N LYS A 188 -10.31 -15.72 8.87
CA LYS A 188 -11.57 -16.27 8.36
C LYS A 188 -11.41 -17.70 7.84
N LEU A 189 -10.25 -18.02 7.27
CA LEU A 189 -9.88 -19.39 6.86
C LEU A 189 -9.39 -20.27 8.01
N GLY A 190 -9.27 -19.75 9.24
CA GLY A 190 -8.92 -20.54 10.43
C GLY A 190 -7.44 -20.93 10.55
N CYS A 191 -6.57 -20.50 9.63
CA CYS A 191 -5.16 -20.85 9.59
C CYS A 191 -4.21 -19.69 9.92
N GLY A 192 -4.71 -18.45 9.91
CA GLY A 192 -3.88 -17.26 9.96
C GLY A 192 -3.12 -16.99 8.66
N ALA A 193 -2.73 -15.75 8.45
CA ALA A 193 -1.95 -15.37 7.29
C ALA A 193 -1.11 -14.12 7.55
N VAL A 194 -0.07 -13.95 6.73
CA VAL A 194 0.73 -12.73 6.66
C VAL A 194 0.90 -12.25 5.24
N LEU A 195 1.10 -10.94 5.08
CA LEU A 195 1.49 -10.35 3.81
C LEU A 195 2.98 -10.61 3.56
N SER A 196 3.32 -11.37 2.52
CA SER A 196 4.71 -11.68 2.16
C SER A 196 5.28 -10.68 1.16
N GLN A 197 4.47 -10.20 0.21
CA GLN A 197 4.87 -9.20 -0.79
C GLN A 197 3.73 -8.23 -1.05
N LEU A 198 4.07 -6.97 -1.32
CA LEU A 198 3.09 -5.93 -1.65
C LEU A 198 3.65 -5.00 -2.73
N ASN A 199 2.93 -4.87 -3.82
CA ASN A 199 3.23 -3.94 -4.90
C ASN A 199 2.02 -3.03 -5.14
N ARG A 200 2.17 -1.70 -4.99
CA ARG A 200 1.12 -0.75 -5.36
C ARG A 200 1.23 -0.46 -6.86
N THR A 201 0.33 -1.05 -7.65
CA THR A 201 0.32 -0.91 -9.10
C THR A 201 -0.32 0.39 -9.58
N SER A 202 -1.17 1.02 -8.77
CA SER A 202 -1.68 2.37 -9.07
C SER A 202 -2.10 3.16 -7.82
N SER A 203 -2.17 4.48 -7.97
CA SER A 203 -2.78 5.40 -7.01
C SER A 203 -3.54 6.48 -7.76
N GLY A 204 -4.87 6.38 -7.81
CA GLY A 204 -5.69 7.23 -8.68
C GLY A 204 -5.29 7.04 -10.14
N ILE A 205 -5.00 8.15 -10.83
CA ILE A 205 -4.59 8.20 -12.24
C ILE A 205 -3.12 7.83 -12.50
N PHE A 206 -2.34 7.54 -11.46
CA PHE A 206 -0.92 7.24 -11.60
C PHE A 206 -0.69 5.73 -11.56
N HIS A 207 -0.12 5.20 -12.64
CA HIS A 207 0.10 3.77 -12.84
C HIS A 207 1.58 3.40 -12.74
N LEU A 208 1.86 2.14 -12.39
CA LEU A 208 3.22 1.62 -12.28
C LEU A 208 3.95 1.58 -13.62
N SER A 209 3.21 1.44 -14.74
CA SER A 209 3.75 1.50 -16.10
C SER A 209 4.45 2.82 -16.40
N ASP A 210 3.98 3.90 -15.78
CA ASP A 210 4.46 5.27 -16.00
C ASP A 210 5.35 5.73 -14.82
N ALA A 211 5.80 4.79 -13.99
CA ALA A 211 6.57 5.08 -12.79
C ALA A 211 8.06 4.86 -13.02
N HIS A 212 8.88 5.75 -12.48
CA HIS A 212 10.33 5.74 -12.67
C HIS A 212 11.07 5.29 -11.42
N THR A 213 12.13 4.51 -11.59
CA THR A 213 13.02 4.10 -10.50
C THR A 213 13.99 5.22 -10.12
N ILE A 214 14.61 5.12 -8.93
CA ILE A 214 15.66 6.07 -8.51
C ILE A 214 16.84 6.07 -9.49
N ASP A 215 17.17 4.92 -10.10
CA ASP A 215 18.29 4.84 -11.03
C ASP A 215 17.97 5.52 -12.36
N GLN A 216 16.73 5.40 -12.86
CA GLN A 216 16.26 6.17 -14.02
C GLN A 216 16.27 7.68 -13.74
N LEU A 217 15.99 8.10 -12.50
CA LEU A 217 16.13 9.51 -12.10
C LEU A 217 17.58 10.00 -12.10
N ARG A 218 18.60 9.13 -12.00
CA ARG A 218 20.00 9.59 -12.00
C ARG A 218 20.47 10.04 -13.36
N ASP A 219 19.85 9.55 -14.42
CA ASP A 219 20.15 9.97 -15.77
C ASP A 219 19.57 11.37 -16.02
N LYS A 220 20.45 12.38 -16.02
CA LYS A 220 20.07 13.79 -16.12
C LYS A 220 19.35 14.13 -17.42
N ASN A 221 19.58 13.38 -18.50
CA ASN A 221 18.92 13.61 -19.78
C ASN A 221 17.43 13.24 -19.73
N SER A 222 17.02 12.36 -18.82
CA SER A 222 15.64 11.89 -18.69
C SER A 222 14.77 12.77 -17.76
N ILE A 223 15.40 13.51 -16.84
CA ILE A 223 14.70 14.23 -15.75
C ILE A 223 13.85 15.41 -16.25
N GLU A 224 14.34 16.15 -17.25
CA GLU A 224 13.81 17.50 -17.52
C GLU A 224 12.55 17.55 -18.38
N ASN A 225 12.21 16.49 -19.13
CA ASN A 225 11.02 16.52 -20.02
C ASN A 225 10.01 15.37 -19.84
N GLU A 226 10.36 14.21 -19.27
CA GLU A 226 9.43 13.06 -19.23
C GLU A 226 9.07 12.60 -17.81
N ILE A 227 9.94 12.79 -16.82
CA ILE A 227 9.75 12.17 -15.50
C ILE A 227 8.99 13.08 -14.51
N ILE A 228 9.15 14.40 -14.64
CA ILE A 228 8.54 15.35 -13.72
C ILE A 228 7.29 15.93 -14.35
N ILE A 229 6.13 15.55 -13.80
CA ILE A 229 4.84 16.13 -14.18
C ILE A 229 4.77 17.54 -13.59
N PRO A 230 4.78 18.61 -14.41
CA PRO A 230 4.79 19.98 -13.91
C PRO A 230 3.57 20.29 -13.05
N PHE A 231 3.72 21.22 -12.09
CA PHE A 231 2.66 21.56 -11.14
C PHE A 231 1.31 21.89 -11.80
N GLU A 232 1.30 22.72 -12.85
CA GLU A 232 0.04 23.13 -13.50
C GLU A 232 -0.64 21.95 -14.18
N GLN A 233 0.12 21.11 -14.90
CA GLN A 233 -0.39 19.89 -15.52
C GLN A 233 -0.93 18.91 -14.47
N ALA A 234 -0.17 18.66 -13.40
CA ALA A 234 -0.62 17.80 -12.29
C ALA A 234 -1.91 18.33 -11.64
N SER A 235 -2.01 19.65 -11.44
CA SER A 235 -3.20 20.28 -10.86
C SER A 235 -4.42 20.10 -11.77
N GLN A 236 -4.25 20.28 -13.08
CA GLN A 236 -5.32 20.08 -14.07
C GLN A 236 -5.78 18.62 -14.11
N MET A 237 -4.86 17.66 -14.22
CA MET A 237 -5.15 16.24 -14.26
C MET A 237 -5.93 15.79 -13.01
N LEU A 238 -5.50 16.23 -11.83
CA LEU A 238 -6.18 15.92 -10.56
C LEU A 238 -7.55 16.58 -10.45
N GLY A 239 -7.73 17.78 -11.00
CA GLY A 239 -9.02 18.47 -11.09
C GLY A 239 -10.01 17.67 -11.93
N GLN A 240 -9.62 17.30 -13.15
CA GLN A 240 -10.43 16.49 -14.06
C GLN A 240 -10.79 15.13 -13.45
N TYR A 241 -9.81 14.45 -12.86
CA TYR A 241 -10.06 13.17 -12.18
C TYR A 241 -11.08 13.31 -11.05
N ARG A 242 -10.98 14.39 -10.25
CA ARG A 242 -11.93 14.65 -9.17
C ARG A 242 -13.36 14.88 -9.68
N GLU A 243 -13.52 15.57 -10.80
CA GLU A 243 -14.83 15.78 -11.43
C GLU A 243 -15.42 14.45 -11.92
N GLN A 244 -14.63 13.63 -12.62
CA GLN A 244 -15.03 12.32 -13.12
C GLN A 244 -15.55 11.40 -11.99
N ILE A 245 -14.79 11.22 -10.92
CA ILE A 245 -15.24 10.36 -9.81
C ILE A 245 -16.45 10.92 -9.06
N SER A 246 -16.71 12.23 -9.17
CA SER A 246 -17.85 12.87 -8.52
C SER A 246 -19.12 12.69 -9.36
N SER A 247 -19.00 12.66 -10.69
CA SER A 247 -20.12 12.35 -11.58
C SER A 247 -20.57 10.89 -11.47
N PHE A 248 -19.67 9.95 -11.18
CA PHE A 248 -20.03 8.54 -10.93
C PHE A 248 -20.70 8.27 -9.57
N LYS A 249 -20.78 9.28 -8.69
CA LYS A 249 -21.43 9.19 -7.37
C LYS A 249 -22.83 9.82 -7.31
N LYS A 250 -23.27 10.45 -8.40
CA LYS A 250 -24.66 10.91 -8.59
C LYS A 250 -25.44 9.85 -9.34
#